data_AF-A0A538PEV8-F1
#
_entry.id   AF-A0A538PEV8-F1
#
_cell.length_a   1.000
_cell.length_b   1.000
_cell.length_c   1.000
_cell.angle_alpha   90.00
_cell.angle_beta   90.00
_cell.angle_gamma   90.00
#
_symmetry.space_group_name_H-M   'P 1'
#
loop_
_entity.id
_entity.type
_entity.pdbx_description
1 polymer ?
#
loop_
_entity_poly.entity_id
_entity_poly.type
_entity_poly.pdbx_seq_one_letter_code
_entity_poly.pdbx_strand_id
1 'polypeptide(L)'
;MRGALIHGVLLAVMLVYSYRTWTRDKTIRPDLGSVVLWDRPEADIAAIELKTESRITKLEHRGQGKDAYWWGVETTIEKKPKKTPEPAKPAEGSGSGSAGSASA
;
A
#
# COMPACT_ATOMS: atom_id res chain seq x y z
N MET A 1 -34.94 41.72 38.93
CA MET A 1 -34.60 40.55 38.08
C MET A 1 -33.62 40.85 36.95
N ARG A 2 -33.63 42.05 36.33
CA ARG A 2 -32.72 42.39 35.22
C ARG A 2 -31.22 42.30 35.56
N GLY A 3 -30.82 42.74 36.77
CA GLY A 3 -29.42 42.65 37.22
C GLY A 3 -28.91 41.21 37.33
N ALA A 4 -29.69 40.31 37.94
CA ALA A 4 -29.34 38.88 38.04
C ALA A 4 -29.23 38.22 36.65
N LEU A 5 -30.07 38.64 35.71
CA LEU A 5 -30.05 38.15 34.34
C LEU A 5 -28.76 38.57 33.61
N ILE A 6 -28.32 39.82 33.79
CA ILE A 6 -27.06 40.33 33.23
C ILE A 6 -25.86 39.57 33.80
N HIS A 7 -25.85 39.35 35.12
CA HIS A 7 -24.75 38.62 35.77
C HIS A 7 -24.73 37.14 35.37
N GLY A 8 -25.89 36.52 35.16
CA GLY A 8 -25.98 35.15 34.65
C GLY A 8 -25.42 35.00 33.24
N VAL A 9 -25.72 35.94 32.35
CA VAL A 9 -25.14 35.96 30.99
C VAL A 9 -23.62 36.17 31.06
N LEU A 10 -23.16 37.09 31.90
CA LEU A 10 -21.73 37.37 32.06
C LEU A 10 -20.96 36.14 32.57
N LEU A 11 -21.55 35.40 33.51
CA LEU A 11 -20.99 34.17 34.05
C LEU A 11 -20.90 33.08 32.97
N ALA A 12 -21.94 32.92 32.14
CA ALA A 12 -21.94 31.96 31.04
C ALA A 12 -20.85 32.28 30.00
N VAL A 13 -20.67 33.55 29.64
CA VAL A 13 -19.63 33.99 28.69
C VAL A 13 -18.24 33.68 29.25
N MET A 14 -17.99 33.99 30.52
CA MET A 14 -16.71 33.69 31.17
C MET A 14 -16.43 32.19 31.24
N LEU A 15 -17.45 31.37 31.51
CA LEU A 15 -17.30 29.91 31.55
C LEU A 15 -16.91 29.34 30.18
N VAL A 16 -17.60 29.75 29.12
CA VAL A 16 -17.32 29.32 27.75
C VAL A 16 -15.92 29.77 27.30
N TYR A 17 -15.55 31.01 27.60
CA TYR A 17 -14.24 31.54 27.22
C TYR A 17 -13.10 30.81 27.95
N SER A 18 -13.28 30.53 29.24
CA SER A 18 -12.32 29.79 30.05
C SER A 18 -12.16 28.36 29.56
N TYR A 19 -13.27 27.67 29.28
CA TYR A 19 -13.26 26.32 28.73
C TYR A 19 -12.57 26.26 27.36
N ARG A 20 -12.90 27.19 26.46
CA ARG A 20 -12.29 27.27 25.13
C ARG A 20 -10.79 27.62 25.19
N THR A 21 -10.37 28.39 26.18
CA THR A 21 -8.95 28.72 26.38
C THR A 21 -8.19 27.53 26.97
N TRP A 22 -8.79 26.80 27.90
CA TRP A 22 -8.20 25.62 28.52
C TRP A 22 -8.08 24.42 27.56
N THR A 23 -9.10 24.19 26.73
CA THR A 23 -9.16 23.03 25.81
C THR A 23 -8.49 23.26 24.46
N ARG A 24 -8.06 24.49 24.17
CA ARG A 24 -7.40 24.80 22.90
C ARG A 24 -5.92 24.45 23.00
N ASP A 25 -5.62 23.20 22.68
CA ASP A 25 -4.25 22.78 22.40
C ASP A 25 -3.73 23.52 21.15
N LYS A 26 -2.70 24.36 21.34
CA LYS A 26 -2.06 25.14 20.26
C LYS A 26 -0.94 24.35 19.57
N THR A 27 -0.59 23.18 20.09
CA THR A 27 0.58 22.42 19.63
C THR A 27 0.24 21.43 18.51
N ILE A 28 -1.03 21.09 18.34
CA ILE A 28 -1.46 20.14 17.31
C ILE A 28 -2.21 20.90 16.23
N ARG A 29 -1.58 21.07 15.07
CA ARG A 29 -2.31 21.22 13.82
C ARG A 29 -2.72 19.81 13.38
N PRO A 30 -3.98 19.37 13.56
CA PRO A 30 -4.41 18.12 12.96
C PRO A 30 -4.42 18.32 11.45
N ASP A 31 -3.35 17.87 10.81
CA ASP A 31 -3.31 17.68 9.37
C ASP A 31 -4.15 16.43 9.08
N LEU A 32 -5.44 16.65 8.79
CA LEU A 32 -6.42 15.61 8.45
C LEU A 32 -6.05 15.01 7.08
N GLY A 33 -4.94 14.28 7.01
CA GLY A 33 -4.45 13.71 5.77
C GLY A 33 -3.03 13.16 5.79
N SER A 34 -2.19 13.49 6.78
CA SER A 34 -0.83 12.94 6.86
C SER A 34 -0.71 11.90 7.96
N VAL A 35 -0.32 10.69 7.56
CA VAL A 35 0.07 9.62 8.48
C VAL A 35 1.58 9.59 8.49
N VAL A 36 2.17 9.71 9.68
CA VAL A 36 3.61 9.53 9.85
C VAL A 36 3.95 8.07 9.54
N LEU A 37 4.63 7.85 8.40
CA LEU A 37 5.03 6.52 7.97
C LEU A 37 6.25 6.01 8.76
N TRP A 38 7.12 6.92 9.20
CA TRP A 38 8.35 6.62 9.92
C TRP A 38 8.81 7.86 10.71
N ASP A 39 9.15 7.69 12.00
CA ASP A 39 9.60 8.77 12.89
C ASP A 39 11.02 8.56 13.47
N ARG A 40 11.71 7.50 13.04
CA ARG A 40 13.02 7.10 13.57
C ARG A 40 14.17 7.63 12.72
N PRO A 41 15.39 7.76 13.28
CA PRO A 41 16.56 8.24 12.53
C PRO A 41 16.83 7.36 11.31
N GLU A 42 17.44 7.95 10.27
CA GLU A 42 17.75 7.26 9.01
C GLU A 42 18.64 6.02 9.20
N ALA A 43 19.49 6.04 10.25
CA ALA A 43 20.34 4.91 10.62
C ALA A 43 19.55 3.66 11.05
N ASP A 44 18.27 3.81 11.43
CA ASP A 44 17.41 2.70 11.83
C ASP A 44 16.71 2.04 10.63
N ILE A 45 16.93 2.54 9.40
CA ILE A 45 16.38 1.96 8.19
C ILE A 45 17.22 0.74 7.79
N ALA A 46 16.69 -0.46 8.05
CA ALA A 46 17.38 -1.71 7.68
C ALA A 46 17.34 -2.00 6.18
N ALA A 47 16.18 -1.78 5.53
CA ALA A 47 16.00 -2.02 4.10
C ALA A 47 14.83 -1.22 3.53
N ILE A 48 14.95 -0.84 2.26
CA ILE A 48 13.91 -0.17 1.46
C ILE A 48 13.61 -1.07 0.26
N GLU A 49 12.34 -1.44 0.08
CA GLU A 49 11.91 -2.26 -1.06
C GLU A 49 10.88 -1.50 -1.89
N LEU A 50 11.21 -1.27 -3.16
CA LEU A 50 10.32 -0.69 -4.15
C LEU A 50 9.85 -1.79 -5.11
N LYS A 51 8.54 -2.08 -5.08
CA LYS A 51 7.89 -3.00 -6.02
C LYS A 51 7.16 -2.20 -7.09
N THR A 52 7.53 -2.42 -8.34
CA THR A 52 6.82 -1.91 -9.53
C THR A 52 6.34 -3.10 -10.35
N GLU A 53 5.50 -2.87 -11.37
CA GLU A 53 4.99 -3.96 -12.21
C GLU A 53 6.07 -4.73 -12.99
N SER A 54 7.19 -4.08 -13.28
CA SER A 54 8.26 -4.62 -14.12
C SER A 54 9.54 -4.90 -13.36
N ARG A 55 9.69 -4.38 -12.13
CA ARG A 55 10.94 -4.43 -11.36
C ARG A 55 10.71 -4.43 -9.86
N ILE A 56 11.58 -5.13 -9.14
CA ILE A 56 11.72 -5.04 -7.69
C ILE A 56 13.12 -4.53 -7.39
N THR A 57 13.21 -3.38 -6.73
CA THR A 57 14.47 -2.79 -6.28
C THR A 57 14.52 -2.89 -4.77
N LYS A 58 15.51 -3.61 -4.24
CA LYS A 58 15.73 -3.75 -2.79
C LYS A 58 17.05 -3.09 -2.42
N LEU A 59 17.01 -2.14 -1.51
CA LEU A 59 18.17 -1.47 -0.94
C LEU A 59 18.32 -1.90 0.51
N GLU A 60 19.48 -2.43 0.88
CA GLU A 60 19.76 -2.93 2.23
C GLU A 60 20.92 -2.15 2.84
N HIS A 61 20.78 -1.76 4.10
CA HIS A 61 21.87 -1.15 4.85
C HIS A 61 22.78 -2.25 5.40
N ARG A 62 24.06 -2.23 5.02
CA ARG A 62 25.06 -3.24 5.39
C ARG A 62 26.29 -2.57 6.02
N GLY A 63 27.06 -3.36 6.77
CA GLY A 63 28.22 -2.85 7.52
C GLY A 63 27.86 -2.24 8.88
N GLN A 64 28.87 -1.71 9.58
CA GLN A 64 28.70 -1.06 10.89
C GLN A 64 29.58 0.19 11.00
N GLY A 65 29.08 1.21 11.69
CA GLY A 65 29.83 2.43 11.98
C GLY A 65 30.23 3.20 10.72
N LYS A 66 31.54 3.45 10.55
CA LYS A 66 32.09 4.21 9.41
C LYS A 66 32.15 3.41 8.11
N ASP A 67 32.05 2.09 8.20
CA ASP A 67 32.05 1.18 7.06
C ASP A 67 30.62 0.78 6.67
N ALA A 68 29.63 1.55 7.10
CA ALA A 68 28.24 1.36 6.68
C ALA A 68 28.06 1.78 5.23
N TYR A 69 27.42 0.93 4.44
CA TYR A 69 27.14 1.17 3.03
C TYR A 69 25.77 0.61 2.63
N TRP A 70 25.22 1.21 1.57
CA TRP A 70 23.98 0.74 0.97
C TRP A 70 24.27 -0.27 -0.14
N TRP A 71 23.60 -1.41 -0.08
CA TRP A 71 23.68 -2.48 -1.09
C TRP A 71 22.35 -2.62 -1.81
N GLY A 72 22.37 -2.45 -3.14
CA GLY A 72 21.19 -2.56 -3.98
C GLY A 72 21.13 -3.89 -4.74
N VAL A 73 19.95 -4.50 -4.79
CA VAL A 73 19.63 -5.60 -5.71
C VAL A 73 18.43 -5.19 -6.56
N GLU A 74 18.59 -5.25 -7.87
CA GLU A 74 17.51 -5.00 -8.85
C GLU A 74 17.11 -6.33 -9.48
N THR A 75 15.82 -6.67 -9.40
CA THR A 75 15.23 -7.85 -10.04
C THR A 75 14.24 -7.39 -11.11
N THR A 76 14.50 -7.74 -12.37
CA THR A 76 13.55 -7.49 -13.47
C THR A 76 12.51 -8.61 -13.52
N ILE A 77 11.24 -8.23 -13.51
CA ILE A 77 10.12 -9.15 -13.70
C ILE A 77 9.82 -9.23 -15.21
N GLU A 78 10.26 -10.30 -15.86
CA GLU A 78 9.84 -10.59 -17.23
C GLU A 78 8.37 -11.07 -17.24
N LYS A 79 7.46 -10.22 -17.73
CA LYS A 79 6.08 -10.64 -18.03
C LYS A 79 6.15 -11.67 -19.17
N LYS A 80 6.07 -12.97 -18.84
CA LYS A 80 5.93 -14.02 -19.86
C LYS A 80 4.73 -13.68 -20.76
N PRO A 81 4.90 -13.59 -22.08
CA PRO A 81 3.77 -13.38 -22.97
C PRO A 81 2.78 -14.53 -22.79
N LYS A 82 1.50 -14.19 -22.59
CA LYS A 82 0.41 -15.15 -22.54
C LYS A 82 0.45 -15.93 -23.84
N LYS A 83 0.72 -17.25 -23.78
CA LYS A 83 0.64 -18.11 -24.97
C LYS A 83 -0.73 -17.92 -25.59
N THR A 84 -0.77 -17.43 -26.82
CA THR A 84 -1.97 -17.41 -27.65
C THR A 84 -2.50 -18.85 -27.72
N PRO A 85 -3.80 -19.10 -27.48
CA PRO A 85 -4.36 -20.43 -27.66
C PRO A 85 -4.07 -20.87 -29.10
N GLU A 86 -3.42 -22.03 -29.24
CA GLU A 86 -3.18 -22.65 -30.54
C GLU A 86 -4.54 -22.92 -31.20
N PRO A 87 -4.77 -22.53 -32.47
CA PRO A 87 -6.03 -22.84 -33.14
C PRO A 87 -6.17 -24.36 -33.22
N ALA A 88 -7.33 -24.87 -32.80
CA ALA A 88 -7.62 -26.30 -32.77
C ALA A 88 -7.36 -26.92 -34.14
N LYS A 89 -6.50 -27.95 -34.18
CA LYS A 89 -6.28 -28.79 -35.38
C LYS A 89 -7.62 -29.41 -35.82
N PRO A 90 -7.96 -29.38 -37.12
CA PRO A 90 -9.10 -30.14 -37.63
C PRO A 90 -8.84 -31.63 -37.40
N ALA A 91 -9.83 -32.34 -36.85
CA ALA A 91 -9.79 -33.78 -36.74
C ALA A 91 -9.95 -34.40 -38.14
N GLU A 92 -8.92 -35.09 -38.62
CA GLU A 92 -8.95 -35.83 -39.88
C GLU A 92 -8.59 -37.29 -39.61
N GLY A 93 -9.51 -38.19 -39.96
CA GLY A 93 -9.24 -39.61 -40.18
C GLY A 93 -9.69 -40.58 -39.07
N SER A 94 -10.98 -40.94 -39.06
CA SER A 94 -11.40 -42.28 -38.64
C SER A 94 -11.71 -43.08 -39.91
N GLY A 95 -10.79 -43.95 -40.30
CA GLY A 95 -10.97 -44.91 -41.37
C GLY A 95 -10.53 -46.28 -40.89
N SER A 96 -11.48 -47.18 -40.64
CA SER A 96 -11.21 -48.61 -40.53
C SER A 96 -12.34 -49.36 -41.23
N GLY A 97 -12.13 -49.62 -42.52
CA GLY A 97 -12.91 -50.59 -43.28
C GLY A 97 -12.54 -52.00 -42.84
N SER A 98 -13.55 -52.81 -42.53
CA SER A 98 -13.45 -54.25 -42.37
C SER A 98 -14.26 -54.89 -43.49
N ALA A 99 -13.59 -55.63 -44.39
CA ALA A 99 -14.22 -56.44 -45.42
C ALA A 99 -13.89 -57.92 -45.16
N GLY A 100 -14.93 -58.76 -45.19
CA GLY A 100 -14.80 -60.18 -45.55
C GLY A 100 -15.29 -61.20 -44.52
N SER A 101 -16.51 -61.71 -44.71
CA SER A 101 -16.81 -63.13 -44.50
C SER A 101 -17.92 -63.58 -45.45
N ALA A 102 -17.53 -64.34 -46.47
CA ALA A 102 -18.39 -65.21 -47.26
C ALA A 102 -18.66 -66.49 -46.47
N SER A 103 -19.88 -67.01 -46.53
CA SER A 103 -20.25 -68.36 -46.10
C SER A 103 -20.90 -69.11 -47.27
N ALA A 104 -20.62 -70.41 -47.28
CA ALA A 104 -20.84 -71.43 -48.30
C ALA A 104 -22.30 -71.71 -48.68
#